data_AF-A0A0G1JQ45-F1
#
_entry.id   AF-A0A0G1JQ45-F1
#
_cell.length_a   1.000
_cell.length_b   1.000
_cell.length_c   1.000
_cell.angle_alpha   90.00
_cell.angle_beta   90.00
_cell.angle_gamma   90.00
#
_symmetry.space_group_name_H-M   'P 1'
#
loop_
_entity.id
_entity.type
_entity.pdbx_description
1 polymer ?
#
loop_
_entity_poly.entity_id
_entity_poly.type
_entity_poly.pdbx_seq_one_letter_code
_entity_poly.pdbx_strand_id
1 'polypeptide(L)' 'MANSNKQRVTLFINPELLKHSKAQSVIEDITLTQLVEKALIAYLPEEIKIVKPKI' A
#
# COMPACT_ATOMS: atom_id res chain seq x y z
N MET A 1 9.73 -9.30 5.04
CA MET A 1 10.42 -10.54 4.65
C MET A 1 9.59 -11.25 3.60
N ALA A 2 10.23 -11.90 2.62
CA ALA A 2 9.51 -12.61 1.56
C ALA A 2 8.75 -13.80 2.16
N ASN A 3 7.43 -13.77 2.00
CA ASN A 3 6.47 -14.82 2.30
C ASN A 3 5.92 -15.25 0.94
N SER A 4 5.61 -16.54 0.72
CA SER A 4 5.00 -17.03 -0.53
C SER A 4 3.74 -16.26 -0.98
N ASN A 5 3.13 -15.49 -0.07
CA ASN A 5 1.90 -14.74 -0.26
C ASN A 5 2.12 -13.22 -0.47
N LYS A 6 3.37 -12.72 -0.38
CA LYS A 6 3.67 -11.29 -0.54
C LYS A 6 4.70 -11.06 -1.64
N GLN A 7 4.30 -10.29 -2.66
CA GLN A 7 5.20 -9.87 -3.74
C GLN A 7 5.89 -8.54 -3.39
N ARG A 8 7.20 -8.45 -3.64
CA ARG A 8 7.94 -7.19 -3.51
C ARG A 8 7.68 -6.31 -4.73
N VAL A 9 7.28 -5.07 -4.51
CA VAL A 9 7.01 -4.08 -5.56
C VAL A 9 7.86 -2.84 -5.29
N THR A 10 8.37 -2.22 -6.34
CA THR A 10 9.06 -0.93 -6.27
C THR A 10 8.08 0.18 -6.60
N LEU A 11 7.99 1.19 -5.74
CA LEU A 11 7.10 2.35 -5.89
C LEU A 11 7.94 3.61 -6.00
N PHE A 12 7.62 4.47 -6.95
CA PHE A 12 8.18 5.81 -7.06
C PHE A 12 7.19 6.81 -6.47
N ILE A 13 7.61 7.57 -5.46
CA ILE A 13 6.77 8.53 -4.74
C ILE A 13 7.54 9.83 -4.50
N ASN A 14 6.80 10.92 -4.25
CA ASN A 14 7.41 12.19 -3.88
C ASN A 14 8.26 12.04 -2.59
N PRO A 15 9.53 12.48 -2.57
CA PRO A 15 10.38 12.42 -1.39
C PRO A 15 9.82 13.10 -0.14
N GLU A 16 9.05 14.19 -0.29
CA GLU A 16 8.42 14.87 0.83
C GLU A 16 7.36 13.99 1.50
N LEU A 17 6.52 13.34 0.68
CA LEU A 17 5.55 12.36 1.18
C LEU A 17 6.23 11.20 1.89
N LEU A 18 7.35 10.71 1.36
CA LEU A 18 8.11 9.63 2.01
C LEU A 18 8.60 10.03 3.42
N LYS A 19 9.06 11.28 3.60
CA LYS A 19 9.49 11.80 4.91
C LYS A 19 8.33 11.83 5.91
N HIS A 20 7.19 12.36 5.50
CA HIS A 20 5.99 12.44 6.33
C HIS A 20 5.48 11.04 6.70
N SER A 21 5.36 10.14 5.72
CA SER A 21 4.93 8.75 5.94
C SER A 21 5.88 8.01 6.90
N LYS A 22 7.19 8.26 6.81
CA LYS A 22 8.15 7.66 7.76
C LYS A 22 7.93 8.17 9.18
N ALA A 23 7.74 9.47 9.38
CA ALA A 23 7.42 10.03 10.69
C ALA A 23 6.10 9.46 11.24
N GLN A 24 5.06 9.37 10.41
CA GLN A 24 3.77 8.80 10.79
C GLN A 24 3.91 7.34 11.23
N SER A 25 4.68 6.53 10.49
CA SER A 25 4.88 5.12 10.82
C SER A 25 5.54 4.92 12.19
N VAL A 26 6.43 5.82 12.60
CA VAL A 26 7.06 5.80 13.93
C VAL A 26 6.06 6.18 15.03
N ILE A 27 5.20 7.17 14.81
CA ILE A 27 4.17 7.58 15.77
C ILE A 27 3.16 6.45 16.00
N GLU A 28 2.79 5.74 14.94
CA GLU A 28 1.84 4.62 14.98
C GLU A 28 2.47 3.28 15.41
N ASP A 29 3.77 3.26 15.71
CA ASP A 29 4.54 2.03 16.03
C ASP A 29 4.36 0.91 14.98
N ILE A 30 4.29 1.29 13.71
CA ILE A 30 4.19 0.38 12.56
C ILE A 30 5.34 0.59 11.58
N THR A 31 5.57 -0.39 10.72
CA THR A 31 6.55 -0.23 9.63
C THR A 31 5.99 0.63 8.50
N LEU A 32 6.87 1.32 7.78
CA LEU A 32 6.51 2.07 6.57
C LEU A 32 5.79 1.17 5.55
N THR A 33 6.19 -0.09 5.43
CA THR A 33 5.52 -1.07 4.56
C THR A 33 4.06 -1.29 4.97
N GLN A 34 3.79 -1.47 6.27
CA GLN A 34 2.43 -1.63 6.77
C GLN A 34 1.59 -0.37 6.56
N LEU A 35 2.18 0.81 6.73
CA LEU A 35 1.50 2.08 6.46
C LEU A 35 1.08 2.17 4.98
N VAL A 36 1.97 1.81 4.06
CA VAL A 36 1.67 1.78 2.61
C VAL A 36 0.62 0.72 2.29
N GLU A 37 0.69 -0.49 2.87
CA GLU A 37 -0.34 -1.52 2.68
C GLU A 37 -1.72 -1.03 3.13
N LYS A 38 -1.83 -0.39 4.30
CA LYS A 38 -3.08 0.20 4.79
C LYS A 38 -3.61 1.28 3.83
N ALA A 39 -2.74 2.16 3.34
CA ALA A 39 -3.12 3.20 2.40
C ALA A 39 -3.64 2.62 1.07
N LEU A 40 -3.01 1.57 0.56
CA LEU A 40 -3.46 0.87 -0.65
C LEU A 40 -4.82 0.20 -0.44
N ILE A 41 -5.04 -0.46 0.70
CA ILE A 41 -6.33 -1.08 1.04
C ILE A 41 -7.42 0.00 1.17
N ALA A 42 -7.12 1.11 1.84
CA ALA A 42 -8.06 2.23 1.99
C ALA A 42 -8.41 2.89 0.64
N TYR A 43 -7.54 2.77 -0.36
CA TYR A 43 -7.78 3.25 -1.72
C TYR A 43 -8.61 2.27 -2.57
N LEU A 44 -8.74 1.00 -2.15
CA LEU A 44 -9.57 0.05 -2.89
C LEU A 44 -11.05 0.46 -2.83
N PRO A 45 -11.80 0.32 -3.93
CA PRO A 45 -13.22 0.59 -3.94
C PRO A 45 -13.97 -0.44 -3.07
N GLU A 46 -15.08 -0.01 -2.46
CA GLU A 46 -15.92 -0.87 -1.61
C GLU A 46 -16.48 -2.09 -2.36
N GLU A 47 -16.82 -1.92 -3.65
CA GLU A 47 -17.22 -3.01 -4.54
C GLU A 47 -16.34 -3.07 -5.79
N ILE A 48 -15.66 -4.21 -5.98
CA ILE A 48 -14.93 -4.51 -7.21
C ILE A 48 -15.86 -5.33 -8.12
N LYS A 49 -16.56 -4.68 -9.06
CA LYS A 49 -17.35 -5.37 -10.10
C LYS A 49 -16.43 -5.83 -11.23
N ILE A 50 -15.97 -7.08 -11.16
CA ILE A 50 -15.23 -7.73 -12.25
C ILE A 50 -16.23 -8.10 -13.35
N VAL A 51 -16.38 -7.23 -14.35
CA VAL A 51 -17.20 -7.53 -15.53
C VAL A 51 -16.41 -8.45 -16.45
N LYS A 52 -16.88 -9.67 -16.67
CA LYS A 52 -16.30 -10.55 -17.69
C LYS A 52 -16.47 -9.86 -19.05
N PRO A 53 -15.39 -9.61 -19.80
CA PRO A 53 -15.52 -9.06 -21.15
C PRO A 53 -16.37 -10.01 -21.98
N LYS A 54 -17.40 -9.49 -22.63
CA LYS A 54 -18.11 -10.24 -23.68
C LYS A 54 -17.13 -10.37 -24.84
N ILE A 55 -16.65 -11.60 -25.05
CA ILE A 55 -15.94 -12.01 -26.26
C ILE A 55 -16.98 -12.64 -27.17
#